data_AF-K3XGY8-F1
#
_entry.id   AF-K3XGY8-F1
#
_cell.length_a   1.000
_cell.length_b   1.000
_cell.length_c   1.000
_cell.angle_alpha   90.00
_cell.angle_beta   90.00
_cell.angle_gamma   90.00
#
_symmetry.space_group_name_H-M   'P 1'
#
loop_
_entity.id
_entity.type
_entity.pdbx_description
1 polymer ?
#
loop_
_entity_poly.entity_id
_entity_poly.type
_entity_poly.pdbx_seq_one_letter_code
_entity_poly.pdbx_strand_id
1 'polypeptide(L)'
;MARLRCLFVLALLVVQLPGDAMAGRGHHGPAAHDYRDALAKSILFFEGQRSGKLPPSQRQSWRRDSGLSDGASAKVDLVGGYHDAGDNVKFGFPMAFSMTMLAWSVVEFGGLMKGELQHAREAVRWGADYLLKATAHPDTIYVQVGDATKDHACWERPEDMDTPRTVYKVDPGTPGSDVAAETAAALAASSLVFRKSDPAYASRLLARAKRVFEFADKHRGSYSTGLAADVCPYYCSYSGYQDELLWGAAWLHRATKSPSYLSYIQVNGQVLGADESDNTFGWDNKHAGARILISKSFLVQRLGSLHEYKGHADTFICSMVPGTPTDQTQYTRGGLLFKLSDSNMQYVTSSAFLLLTYAKYLAFGKQTVRCGGAVVTPQRLRAIARRQVDYLLGSNPMGMSYMVGYGARYPRRIHHRASSLPSVAAHPGRIGCSQGFTALYAGGANPNVLVGAVVGGPDLQDKFPDQRNDHEHSEPATYINAPLVGALAYLAHSYGQL
;
A
#
# COMPACT_ATOMS: atom_id res chain seq x y z
N MET A 1 15.65 -91.93 -12.89
CA MET A 1 14.60 -92.53 -13.76
C MET A 1 13.39 -91.62 -13.76
N ALA A 2 12.66 -91.59 -14.88
CA ALA A 2 11.76 -90.53 -15.29
C ALA A 2 10.29 -90.69 -14.82
N ARG A 3 9.65 -89.52 -14.61
CA ARG A 3 8.26 -89.07 -14.88
C ARG A 3 7.04 -89.88 -14.40
N LEU A 4 6.09 -89.15 -13.78
CA LEU A 4 4.68 -89.07 -14.26
C LEU A 4 3.96 -87.80 -13.74
N ARG A 5 3.08 -87.21 -14.57
CA ARG A 5 2.24 -86.01 -14.31
C ARG A 5 0.82 -86.42 -13.93
N CYS A 6 0.09 -85.56 -13.18
CA CYS A 6 -1.36 -85.37 -13.34
C CYS A 6 -1.81 -83.99 -12.83
N LEU A 7 -2.66 -83.31 -13.60
CA LEU A 7 -3.33 -82.04 -13.31
C LEU A 7 -4.61 -82.27 -12.48
N PHE A 8 -5.01 -81.26 -11.69
CA PHE A 8 -6.42 -81.00 -11.35
C PHE A 8 -6.69 -79.50 -11.27
N VAL A 9 -7.82 -79.09 -11.85
CA VAL A 9 -8.41 -77.74 -11.84
C VAL A 9 -9.54 -77.72 -10.80
N LEU A 10 -9.63 -76.66 -9.99
CA LEU A 10 -10.73 -76.45 -9.04
C LEU A 10 -11.41 -75.10 -9.31
N ALA A 11 -12.74 -75.14 -9.45
CA ALA A 11 -13.62 -73.96 -9.55
C ALA A 11 -14.12 -73.54 -8.17
N LEU A 12 -14.14 -72.24 -7.88
CA LEU A 12 -14.62 -71.64 -6.63
C LEU A 12 -15.90 -70.83 -6.88
N LEU A 13 -16.92 -71.11 -6.06
CA LEU A 13 -18.22 -70.42 -6.03
C LEU A 13 -18.14 -69.14 -5.18
N VAL A 14 -18.77 -68.09 -5.71
CA VAL A 14 -18.81 -66.71 -5.22
C VAL A 14 -19.93 -66.53 -4.19
N VAL A 15 -19.64 -65.86 -3.07
CA VAL A 15 -20.64 -65.29 -2.15
C VAL A 15 -20.53 -63.77 -2.21
N GLN A 16 -21.62 -63.09 -2.55
CA GLN A 16 -21.70 -61.63 -2.64
C GLN A 16 -22.01 -61.01 -1.27
N LEU A 17 -21.23 -59.99 -0.89
CA LEU A 17 -21.52 -59.02 0.17
C LEU A 17 -21.64 -57.61 -0.44
N PRO A 18 -22.41 -56.68 0.16
CA PRO A 18 -22.73 -55.39 -0.43
C PRO A 18 -21.51 -54.45 -0.41
N GLY A 19 -21.31 -53.73 -1.52
CA GLY A 19 -20.19 -52.82 -1.70
C GLY A 19 -20.40 -51.47 -1.00
N ASP A 20 -19.51 -51.18 -0.04
CA ASP A 20 -19.28 -49.82 0.42
C ASP A 20 -18.40 -49.08 -0.58
N ALA A 21 -18.99 -48.07 -1.23
CA ALA A 21 -18.27 -47.10 -2.03
C ALA A 21 -17.40 -46.23 -1.09
N MET A 22 -16.10 -46.54 -1.03
CA MET A 22 -15.09 -45.64 -0.48
C MET A 22 -14.98 -44.39 -1.36
N ALA A 23 -15.77 -43.37 -1.03
CA ALA A 23 -15.54 -42.02 -1.51
C ALA A 23 -14.18 -41.54 -1.00
N GLY A 24 -13.23 -41.37 -1.91
CA GLY A 24 -11.94 -40.78 -1.62
C GLY A 24 -12.14 -39.41 -0.97
N ARG A 25 -11.73 -39.29 0.30
CA ARG A 25 -11.50 -37.99 0.94
C ARG A 25 -10.39 -37.29 0.17
N GLY A 26 -10.78 -36.44 -0.78
CA GLY A 26 -9.88 -35.45 -1.35
C GLY A 26 -9.27 -34.64 -0.21
N HIS A 27 -7.95 -34.55 -0.17
CA HIS A 27 -7.27 -33.50 0.57
C HIS A 27 -7.75 -32.15 0.02
N HIS A 28 -8.75 -31.55 0.66
CA HIS A 28 -9.03 -30.15 0.49
C HIS A 28 -7.85 -29.39 1.10
N GLY A 29 -6.92 -28.92 0.26
CA GLY A 29 -6.06 -27.81 0.64
C GLY A 29 -6.91 -26.63 1.13
N PRO A 30 -6.34 -25.68 1.90
CA PRO A 30 -7.10 -24.50 2.34
C PRO A 30 -7.81 -23.89 1.14
N ALA A 31 -9.11 -23.59 1.29
CA ALA A 31 -9.90 -22.97 0.24
C ALA A 31 -9.15 -21.74 -0.29
N ALA A 32 -9.01 -21.62 -1.61
CA ALA A 32 -8.31 -20.50 -2.21
C ALA A 32 -9.03 -19.20 -1.82
N HIS A 33 -8.29 -18.20 -1.35
CA HIS A 33 -8.81 -16.87 -1.04
C HIS A 33 -9.49 -16.25 -2.27
N ASP A 34 -10.63 -15.60 -2.06
CA ASP A 34 -11.27 -14.75 -3.08
C ASP A 34 -10.54 -13.39 -3.13
N TYR A 35 -9.55 -13.28 -4.02
CA TYR A 35 -8.80 -12.04 -4.21
C TYR A 35 -9.61 -10.99 -4.98
N ARG A 36 -10.65 -11.38 -5.74
CA ARG A 36 -11.55 -10.42 -6.40
C ARG A 36 -12.35 -9.65 -5.36
N ASP A 37 -12.92 -10.35 -4.39
CA ASP A 37 -13.64 -9.73 -3.27
C ASP A 37 -12.69 -8.85 -2.43
N ALA A 38 -11.50 -9.35 -2.10
CA ALA A 38 -10.49 -8.56 -1.40
C ALA A 38 -10.07 -7.30 -2.20
N LEU A 39 -9.94 -7.38 -3.52
CA LEU A 39 -9.60 -6.24 -4.38
C LEU A 39 -10.66 -5.14 -4.31
N ALA A 40 -11.93 -5.51 -4.48
CA ALA A 40 -13.05 -4.56 -4.43
C ALA A 40 -13.12 -3.86 -3.06
N LYS A 41 -12.94 -4.63 -1.97
CA LYS A 41 -12.90 -4.10 -0.60
C LYS A 41 -11.70 -3.19 -0.37
N SER A 42 -10.50 -3.59 -0.79
CA SER A 42 -9.28 -2.78 -0.65
C SER A 42 -9.38 -1.42 -1.35
N ILE A 43 -10.14 -1.32 -2.45
CA ILE A 43 -10.41 -0.06 -3.14
C ILE A 43 -11.49 0.74 -2.40
N LEU A 44 -12.56 0.07 -1.95
CA LEU A 44 -13.66 0.69 -1.19
C LEU A 44 -13.19 1.37 0.11
N PHE A 45 -12.13 0.84 0.75
CA PHE A 45 -11.51 1.44 1.93
C PHE A 45 -11.19 2.94 1.76
N PHE A 46 -10.66 3.34 0.61
CA PHE A 46 -10.29 4.73 0.37
C PHE A 46 -11.49 5.69 0.48
N GLU A 47 -12.70 5.24 0.15
CA GLU A 47 -13.91 6.05 0.34
C GLU A 47 -14.18 6.36 1.80
N GLY A 48 -13.83 5.44 2.70
CA GLY A 48 -13.92 5.62 4.15
C GLY A 48 -12.92 6.62 4.71
N GLN A 49 -11.83 6.91 3.98
CA GLN A 49 -10.80 7.88 4.36
C GLN A 49 -11.01 9.28 3.78
N ARG A 50 -11.95 9.49 2.84
CA ARG A 50 -12.11 10.79 2.16
C ARG A 50 -12.38 11.92 3.15
N SER A 51 -11.65 13.04 3.03
CA SER A 51 -11.98 14.33 3.66
C SER A 51 -12.57 15.28 2.62
N GLY A 52 -13.37 16.26 3.02
CA GLY A 52 -13.99 17.24 2.13
C GLY A 52 -15.45 16.92 1.79
N LYS A 53 -15.94 17.55 0.72
CA LYS A 53 -17.30 17.33 0.22
C LYS A 53 -17.39 16.04 -0.57
N LEU A 54 -18.08 15.04 -0.04
CA LEU A 54 -18.17 13.70 -0.61
C LEU A 54 -19.01 13.69 -1.90
N PRO A 55 -18.65 12.85 -2.89
CA PRO A 55 -19.42 12.75 -4.11
C PRO A 55 -20.73 11.98 -3.87
N PRO A 56 -21.80 12.22 -4.68
CA PRO A 56 -23.02 11.44 -4.60
C PRO A 56 -22.83 9.93 -4.83
N SER A 57 -21.73 9.53 -5.48
CA SER A 57 -21.36 8.14 -5.73
C SER A 57 -20.65 7.46 -4.54
N GLN A 58 -20.52 8.13 -3.39
CA GLN A 58 -19.93 7.56 -2.17
C GLN A 58 -20.69 6.29 -1.72
N ARG A 59 -19.98 5.16 -1.63
CA ARG A 59 -20.50 3.84 -1.26
C ARG A 59 -20.38 3.56 0.24
N GLN A 60 -19.37 4.11 0.92
CA GLN A 60 -19.28 4.08 2.39
C GLN A 60 -20.31 5.04 3.01
N SER A 61 -21.56 4.58 3.10
CA SER A 61 -22.75 5.41 3.36
C SER A 61 -22.86 5.97 4.77
N TRP A 62 -21.98 5.58 5.69
CA TRP A 62 -21.90 6.10 7.06
C TRP A 62 -21.00 7.34 7.17
N ARG A 63 -20.22 7.69 6.13
CA ARG A 63 -19.43 8.93 6.04
C ARG A 63 -20.26 10.10 5.51
N ARG A 64 -19.96 11.32 5.94
CA ARG A 64 -20.50 12.59 5.38
C ARG A 64 -19.37 13.60 5.16
N ASP A 65 -19.75 14.77 4.65
CA ASP A 65 -18.85 15.89 4.41
C ASP A 65 -18.09 16.28 5.70
N SER A 66 -16.79 16.47 5.58
CA SER A 66 -15.89 16.87 6.67
C SER A 66 -14.83 17.84 6.15
N GLY A 67 -14.17 18.61 7.04
CA GLY A 67 -13.00 19.41 6.66
C GLY A 67 -13.27 20.49 5.63
N LEU A 68 -14.50 21.02 5.61
CA LEU A 68 -14.97 21.96 4.58
C LEU A 68 -14.32 23.35 4.67
N SER A 69 -13.59 23.62 5.75
CA SER A 69 -12.82 24.86 5.95
C SER A 69 -11.30 24.66 5.84
N ASP A 70 -10.85 23.47 5.44
CA ASP A 70 -9.42 23.18 5.28
C ASP A 70 -8.75 24.18 4.32
N GLY A 71 -7.72 24.88 4.80
CA GLY A 71 -7.00 25.90 4.03
C GLY A 71 -7.44 27.34 4.27
N ALA A 72 -8.61 27.56 4.89
CA ALA A 72 -9.19 28.91 5.03
C ALA A 72 -8.29 29.88 5.81
N SER A 73 -7.62 29.41 6.87
CA SER A 73 -6.67 30.22 7.67
C SER A 73 -5.46 30.69 6.87
N ALA A 74 -5.06 29.93 5.85
CA ALA A 74 -3.99 30.26 4.91
C ALA A 74 -4.50 30.91 3.61
N LYS A 75 -5.80 31.24 3.53
CA LYS A 75 -6.47 31.83 2.34
C LYS A 75 -6.32 30.98 1.08
N VAL A 76 -6.36 29.66 1.23
CA VAL A 76 -6.31 28.67 0.14
C VAL A 76 -7.42 27.64 0.27
N ASP A 77 -7.75 26.95 -0.82
CA ASP A 77 -8.63 25.78 -0.78
C ASP A 77 -7.79 24.52 -0.62
N LEU A 78 -7.85 23.88 0.55
CA LEU A 78 -7.25 22.57 0.81
C LEU A 78 -8.33 21.54 1.15
N VAL A 79 -9.61 21.78 0.83
CA VAL A 79 -10.69 20.81 1.03
C VAL A 79 -10.47 19.59 0.12
N GLY A 80 -10.67 18.39 0.63
CA GLY A 80 -10.44 17.14 -0.10
C GLY A 80 -9.32 16.29 0.49
N GLY A 81 -8.86 15.30 -0.28
CA GLY A 81 -7.77 14.40 0.12
C GLY A 81 -8.24 13.31 1.07
N TYR A 82 -7.29 12.64 1.71
CA TYR A 82 -7.57 11.53 2.62
C TYR A 82 -7.13 11.87 4.04
N HIS A 83 -7.93 11.51 5.03
CA HIS A 83 -7.43 11.32 6.37
C HIS A 83 -6.43 10.15 6.35
N ASP A 84 -5.35 10.28 7.09
CA ASP A 84 -4.18 9.41 6.96
C ASP A 84 -4.46 7.99 7.47
N ALA A 85 -4.93 7.89 8.71
CA ALA A 85 -5.11 6.63 9.42
C ALA A 85 -6.45 6.57 10.16
N GLY A 86 -6.45 6.29 11.46
CA GLY A 86 -7.63 6.36 12.33
C GLY A 86 -7.99 7.77 12.82
N ASP A 87 -7.21 8.76 12.40
CA ASP A 87 -7.28 10.17 12.78
C ASP A 87 -7.93 11.06 11.72
N ASN A 88 -8.00 12.36 12.02
CA ASN A 88 -8.57 13.33 11.08
C ASN A 88 -7.50 14.26 10.49
N VAL A 89 -6.21 14.04 10.73
CA VAL A 89 -5.12 14.81 10.13
C VAL A 89 -4.92 14.40 8.67
N LYS A 90 -4.48 15.35 7.85
CA LYS A 90 -4.05 15.09 6.47
C LYS A 90 -2.54 15.27 6.39
N PHE A 91 -1.80 14.19 6.60
CA PHE A 91 -0.34 14.18 6.45
C PHE A 91 0.03 14.01 4.97
N GLY A 92 0.66 15.02 4.39
CA GLY A 92 0.96 15.09 2.96
C GLY A 92 1.99 14.07 2.50
N PHE A 93 2.97 13.74 3.35
CA PHE A 93 4.05 12.82 3.00
C PHE A 93 3.56 11.36 2.80
N PRO A 94 2.92 10.71 3.80
CA PRO A 94 2.33 9.38 3.60
C PRO A 94 1.14 9.39 2.62
N MET A 95 0.39 10.50 2.48
CA MET A 95 -0.67 10.60 1.48
C MET A 95 -0.10 10.59 0.05
N ALA A 96 0.97 11.34 -0.19
CA ALA A 96 1.66 11.34 -1.49
C ALA A 96 2.18 9.93 -1.82
N PHE A 97 2.84 9.26 -0.87
CA PHE A 97 3.26 7.87 -1.04
C PHE A 97 2.10 6.92 -1.35
N SER A 98 0.99 7.04 -0.61
CA SER A 98 -0.23 6.27 -0.86
C SER A 98 -0.73 6.47 -2.29
N MET A 99 -0.72 7.70 -2.80
CA MET A 99 -1.15 8.00 -4.16
C MET A 99 -0.16 7.51 -5.21
N THR A 100 1.14 7.57 -4.97
CA THR A 100 2.15 6.98 -5.85
C THR A 100 1.95 5.46 -5.95
N MET A 101 1.76 4.76 -4.83
CA MET A 101 1.57 3.31 -4.82
C MET A 101 0.23 2.87 -5.42
N LEU A 102 -0.85 3.61 -5.17
CA LEU A 102 -2.14 3.33 -5.78
C LEU A 102 -2.10 3.58 -7.29
N ALA A 103 -1.48 4.68 -7.73
CA ALA A 103 -1.27 4.95 -9.15
C ALA A 103 -0.36 3.90 -9.80
N TRP A 104 0.72 3.47 -9.13
CA TRP A 104 1.58 2.38 -9.63
C TRP A 104 0.79 1.07 -9.76
N SER A 105 -0.04 0.73 -8.79
CA SER A 105 -0.95 -0.42 -8.86
C SER A 105 -1.81 -0.40 -10.12
N VAL A 106 -2.41 0.74 -10.44
CA VAL A 106 -3.24 0.91 -11.66
C VAL A 106 -2.39 0.90 -12.93
N VAL A 107 -1.21 1.55 -12.93
CA VAL A 107 -0.31 1.57 -14.09
C VAL A 107 0.24 0.18 -14.40
N GLU A 108 0.54 -0.62 -13.38
CA GLU A 108 1.21 -1.91 -13.55
C GLU A 108 0.23 -3.06 -13.76
N PHE A 109 -0.92 -3.04 -13.07
CA PHE A 109 -1.89 -4.13 -13.07
C PHE A 109 -3.33 -3.69 -13.40
N GLY A 110 -3.59 -2.41 -13.68
CA GLY A 110 -4.95 -1.91 -13.96
C GLY A 110 -5.64 -2.54 -15.16
N GLY A 111 -4.88 -3.01 -16.15
CA GLY A 111 -5.44 -3.79 -17.27
C GLY A 111 -6.09 -5.12 -16.84
N LEU A 112 -5.79 -5.59 -15.62
CA LEU A 112 -6.32 -6.82 -15.04
C LEU A 112 -7.57 -6.56 -14.17
N MET A 113 -7.82 -5.32 -13.71
CA MET A 113 -8.81 -4.99 -12.68
C MET A 113 -10.28 -5.07 -13.13
N LYS A 114 -10.55 -5.23 -14.44
CA LYS A 114 -11.92 -5.28 -15.02
C LYS A 114 -12.82 -4.15 -14.46
N GLY A 115 -13.94 -4.49 -13.82
CA GLY A 115 -14.90 -3.54 -13.26
C GLY A 115 -14.32 -2.65 -12.16
N GLU A 116 -13.30 -3.11 -11.43
CA GLU A 116 -12.69 -2.35 -10.34
C GLU A 116 -11.74 -1.24 -10.83
N LEU A 117 -11.37 -1.24 -12.11
CA LEU A 117 -10.45 -0.23 -12.66
C LEU A 117 -11.00 1.20 -12.49
N GLN A 118 -12.30 1.39 -12.65
CA GLN A 118 -12.91 2.71 -12.54
C GLN A 118 -12.89 3.21 -11.09
N HIS A 119 -13.21 2.35 -10.13
CA HIS A 119 -13.13 2.69 -8.71
C HIS A 119 -11.69 2.98 -8.26
N ALA A 120 -10.70 2.20 -8.75
CA ALA A 120 -9.29 2.48 -8.48
C ALA A 120 -8.86 3.84 -9.06
N ARG A 121 -9.32 4.19 -10.28
CA ARG A 121 -9.09 5.51 -10.88
C ARG A 121 -9.72 6.63 -10.06
N GLU A 122 -10.94 6.46 -9.58
CA GLU A 122 -11.62 7.45 -8.74
C GLU A 122 -10.85 7.68 -7.42
N ALA A 123 -10.33 6.61 -6.82
CA ALA A 123 -9.49 6.71 -5.63
C ALA A 123 -8.17 7.46 -5.91
N VAL A 124 -7.49 7.18 -7.04
CA VAL A 124 -6.29 7.95 -7.44
C VAL A 124 -6.63 9.42 -7.70
N ARG A 125 -7.73 9.70 -8.42
CA ARG A 125 -8.14 11.07 -8.76
C ARG A 125 -8.40 11.90 -7.51
N TRP A 126 -9.09 11.35 -6.52
CA TRP A 126 -9.43 12.06 -5.29
C TRP A 126 -8.21 12.59 -4.55
N GLY A 127 -7.16 11.77 -4.38
CA GLY A 127 -5.92 12.20 -3.76
C GLY A 127 -5.10 13.11 -4.67
N ALA A 128 -5.03 12.81 -5.97
CA ALA A 128 -4.31 13.66 -6.93
C ALA A 128 -4.90 15.07 -7.06
N ASP A 129 -6.24 15.22 -6.98
CA ASP A 129 -6.91 16.52 -6.93
C ASP A 129 -6.51 17.33 -5.70
N TYR A 130 -6.40 16.69 -4.53
CA TYR A 130 -5.88 17.33 -3.34
C TYR A 130 -4.41 17.74 -3.49
N LEU A 131 -3.55 16.87 -4.03
CA LEU A 131 -2.14 17.20 -4.25
C LEU A 131 -1.96 18.36 -5.25
N LEU A 132 -2.85 18.50 -6.25
CA LEU A 132 -2.91 19.67 -7.12
C LEU A 132 -3.28 20.96 -6.38
N LYS A 133 -4.17 20.90 -5.38
CA LYS A 133 -4.48 22.04 -4.53
C LYS A 133 -3.30 22.38 -3.61
N ALA A 134 -2.74 21.38 -2.96
CA ALA A 134 -1.61 21.50 -2.03
C ALA A 134 -0.35 22.09 -2.67
N THR A 135 -0.21 22.01 -3.99
CA THR A 135 0.94 22.53 -4.74
C THR A 135 0.56 23.69 -5.67
N ALA A 136 -0.61 24.31 -5.45
CA ALA A 136 -1.19 25.29 -6.37
C ALA A 136 -0.36 26.56 -6.51
N HIS A 137 0.32 26.96 -5.45
CA HIS A 137 1.09 28.19 -5.36
C HIS A 137 2.56 27.95 -5.75
N PRO A 138 3.18 28.86 -6.51
CA PRO A 138 4.61 28.77 -6.81
C PRO A 138 5.46 28.72 -5.54
N ASP A 139 6.51 27.88 -5.56
CA ASP A 139 7.48 27.74 -4.45
C ASP A 139 6.84 27.51 -3.07
N THR A 140 5.66 26.90 -3.02
CA THR A 140 4.96 26.57 -1.77
C THR A 140 4.24 25.25 -1.93
N ILE A 141 4.48 24.34 -0.99
CA ILE A 141 3.82 23.04 -0.93
C ILE A 141 3.19 22.92 0.45
N TYR A 142 1.86 22.79 0.50
CA TYR A 142 1.12 22.54 1.73
C TYR A 142 1.24 21.05 2.07
N VAL A 143 1.88 20.75 3.20
CA VAL A 143 2.31 19.39 3.56
C VAL A 143 1.46 18.79 4.67
N GLN A 144 0.67 19.59 5.39
CA GLN A 144 -0.24 19.08 6.42
C GLN A 144 -1.41 20.02 6.65
N VAL A 145 -2.58 19.44 6.92
CA VAL A 145 -3.75 20.15 7.44
C VAL A 145 -4.26 19.43 8.68
N GLY A 146 -4.29 20.14 9.81
CA GLY A 146 -4.56 19.58 11.14
C GLY A 146 -3.36 19.69 12.06
N ASP A 147 -3.56 20.24 13.26
CA ASP A 147 -2.61 20.10 14.36
C ASP A 147 -2.74 18.69 14.94
N ALA A 148 -1.73 17.85 14.72
CA ALA A 148 -1.78 16.44 15.08
C ALA A 148 -1.91 16.22 16.59
N THR A 149 -1.23 17.03 17.40
CA THR A 149 -1.31 16.94 18.86
C THR A 149 -2.72 17.25 19.36
N LYS A 150 -3.37 18.27 18.80
CA LYS A 150 -4.75 18.62 19.15
C LYS A 150 -5.76 17.62 18.59
N ASP A 151 -5.55 17.11 17.38
CA ASP A 151 -6.40 16.08 16.78
C ASP A 151 -6.35 14.76 17.58
N HIS A 152 -5.17 14.39 18.09
CA HIS A 152 -4.95 13.16 18.86
C HIS A 152 -5.33 13.30 20.33
N ALA A 153 -5.44 14.52 20.85
CA ALA A 153 -6.05 14.80 22.15
C ALA A 153 -7.59 14.64 22.14
N CYS A 154 -8.20 14.38 20.99
CA CYS A 154 -9.64 14.25 20.80
C CYS A 154 -10.03 12.94 20.10
N TRP A 155 -11.20 12.42 20.43
CA TRP A 155 -11.78 11.26 19.74
C TRP A 155 -13.10 11.64 19.08
N GLU A 156 -13.05 12.34 17.95
CA GLU A 156 -14.23 12.89 17.25
C GLU A 156 -14.43 12.30 15.86
N ARG A 157 -15.69 12.29 15.41
CA ARG A 157 -16.02 11.98 14.01
C ARG A 157 -15.40 13.06 13.11
N PRO A 158 -14.92 12.72 11.90
CA PRO A 158 -14.49 13.71 10.93
C PRO A 158 -15.54 14.81 10.68
N GLU A 159 -16.82 14.44 10.73
CA GLU A 159 -17.96 15.32 10.50
C GLU A 159 -18.20 16.32 11.66
N ASP A 160 -17.75 16.00 12.87
CA ASP A 160 -17.95 16.80 14.08
C ASP A 160 -16.72 17.60 14.50
N MET A 161 -15.58 17.40 13.83
CA MET A 161 -14.29 17.87 14.32
C MET A 161 -14.26 19.39 14.51
N ASP A 162 -13.82 19.84 15.68
CA ASP A 162 -13.52 21.26 15.95
C ASP A 162 -12.08 21.53 16.37
N THR A 163 -11.22 20.51 16.29
CA THR A 163 -9.79 20.66 16.54
C THR A 163 -9.16 21.64 15.54
N PRO A 164 -8.10 22.39 15.94
CA PRO A 164 -7.41 23.29 15.05
C PRO A 164 -6.94 22.62 13.76
N ARG A 165 -7.44 23.12 12.62
CA ARG A 165 -7.07 22.66 11.27
C ARG A 165 -5.94 23.49 10.67
N THR A 166 -4.86 23.66 11.45
CA THR A 166 -3.67 24.44 11.08
C THR A 166 -3.07 23.92 9.77
N VAL A 167 -2.61 24.85 8.93
CA VAL A 167 -2.01 24.54 7.62
C VAL A 167 -0.51 24.69 7.73
N TYR A 168 0.21 23.62 7.41
CA TYR A 168 1.68 23.62 7.38
C TYR A 168 2.17 23.52 5.94
N LYS A 169 3.31 24.16 5.66
CA LYS A 169 3.89 24.23 4.32
C LYS A 169 5.41 24.18 4.36
N VAL A 170 5.99 23.81 3.23
CA VAL A 170 7.40 24.00 2.90
C VAL A 170 7.53 25.02 1.77
N ASP A 171 8.62 25.77 1.80
CA ASP A 171 8.96 26.84 0.85
C ASP A 171 10.50 27.01 0.80
N PRO A 172 11.07 27.94 0.00
CA PRO A 172 12.53 28.08 -0.09
C PRO A 172 13.24 28.39 1.23
N GLY A 173 12.55 29.00 2.21
CA GLY A 173 13.11 29.30 3.52
C GLY A 173 13.01 28.13 4.50
N THR A 174 12.04 27.24 4.30
CA THR A 174 11.85 25.99 5.05
C THR A 174 11.65 24.84 4.07
N PRO A 175 12.74 24.29 3.48
CA PRO A 175 12.65 23.30 2.41
C PRO A 175 12.09 21.95 2.91
N GLY A 176 11.61 21.15 1.97
CA GLY A 176 11.09 19.80 2.21
C GLY A 176 11.12 18.96 0.94
N SER A 177 12.32 18.54 0.54
CA SER A 177 12.59 17.80 -0.70
C SER A 177 11.96 16.42 -0.72
N ASP A 178 11.92 15.74 0.43
CA ASP A 178 11.28 14.44 0.65
C ASP A 178 9.79 14.48 0.24
N VAL A 179 8.97 15.22 0.98
CA VAL A 179 7.53 15.36 0.73
C VAL A 179 7.24 16.01 -0.62
N ALA A 180 8.07 16.93 -1.08
CA ALA A 180 7.94 17.53 -2.41
C ALA A 180 8.19 16.51 -3.52
N ALA A 181 9.30 15.77 -3.49
CA ALA A 181 9.63 14.81 -4.52
C ALA A 181 8.70 13.58 -4.49
N GLU A 182 8.20 13.16 -3.32
CA GLU A 182 7.12 12.16 -3.24
C GLU A 182 5.80 12.71 -3.83
N THR A 183 5.45 13.97 -3.57
CA THR A 183 4.28 14.60 -4.22
C THR A 183 4.45 14.68 -5.74
N ALA A 184 5.65 14.98 -6.22
CA ALA A 184 5.95 14.95 -7.65
C ALA A 184 5.83 13.54 -8.23
N ALA A 185 6.32 12.52 -7.52
CA ALA A 185 6.16 11.11 -7.89
C ALA A 185 4.68 10.72 -8.00
N ALA A 186 3.86 11.09 -7.01
CA ALA A 186 2.42 10.81 -6.98
C ALA A 186 1.70 11.42 -8.18
N LEU A 187 1.96 12.69 -8.47
CA LEU A 187 1.36 13.41 -9.61
C LEU A 187 1.86 12.85 -10.96
N ALA A 188 3.15 12.52 -11.07
CA ALA A 188 3.71 11.91 -12.28
C ALA A 188 3.13 10.52 -12.53
N ALA A 189 3.06 9.64 -11.51
CA ALA A 189 2.46 8.32 -11.61
C ALA A 189 0.96 8.41 -11.96
N SER A 190 0.22 9.30 -11.29
CA SER A 190 -1.20 9.55 -11.56
C SER A 190 -1.43 10.04 -12.99
N SER A 191 -0.54 10.85 -13.55
CA SER A 191 -0.63 11.28 -14.95
C SER A 191 -0.67 10.09 -15.92
N LEU A 192 0.03 8.99 -15.61
CA LEU A 192 0.04 7.78 -16.44
C LEU A 192 -1.28 7.03 -16.38
N VAL A 193 -1.94 7.02 -15.22
CA VAL A 193 -3.25 6.40 -15.01
C VAL A 193 -4.28 7.03 -15.94
N PHE A 194 -4.29 8.36 -16.03
CA PHE A 194 -5.29 9.12 -16.78
C PHE A 194 -4.90 9.45 -18.21
N ARG A 195 -3.64 9.22 -18.62
CA ARG A 195 -3.10 9.61 -19.93
C ARG A 195 -3.99 9.27 -21.13
N LYS A 196 -4.72 8.14 -21.08
CA LYS A 196 -5.66 7.74 -22.15
C LYS A 196 -7.10 8.20 -21.90
N SER A 197 -7.57 8.13 -20.65
CA SER A 197 -8.99 8.37 -20.31
C SER A 197 -9.33 9.84 -20.08
N ASP A 198 -8.36 10.65 -19.67
CA ASP A 198 -8.48 12.09 -19.46
C ASP A 198 -7.12 12.77 -19.72
N PRO A 199 -6.76 12.99 -21.00
CA PRO A 199 -5.45 13.52 -21.37
C PRO A 199 -5.19 14.95 -20.86
N ALA A 200 -6.24 15.76 -20.74
CA ALA A 200 -6.13 17.13 -20.24
C ALA A 200 -5.76 17.14 -18.75
N TYR A 201 -6.42 16.31 -17.94
CA TYR A 201 -6.07 16.13 -16.54
C TYR A 201 -4.68 15.53 -16.35
N ALA A 202 -4.35 14.50 -17.13
CA ALA A 202 -3.01 13.91 -17.12
C ALA A 202 -1.91 14.94 -17.41
N SER A 203 -2.13 15.83 -18.39
CA SER A 203 -1.19 16.90 -18.73
C SER A 203 -1.03 17.91 -17.60
N ARG A 204 -2.14 18.26 -16.91
CA ARG A 204 -2.11 19.14 -15.72
C ARG A 204 -1.32 18.52 -14.57
N LEU A 205 -1.56 17.25 -14.27
CA LEU A 205 -0.82 16.50 -13.25
C LEU A 205 0.68 16.47 -13.56
N LEU A 206 1.04 16.11 -14.79
CA LEU A 206 2.44 16.02 -15.20
C LEU A 206 3.14 17.39 -15.19
N ALA A 207 2.46 18.45 -15.64
CA ALA A 207 3.00 19.81 -15.59
C ALA A 207 3.24 20.26 -14.15
N ARG A 208 2.36 19.90 -13.20
CA ARG A 208 2.58 20.18 -11.78
C ARG A 208 3.72 19.35 -11.21
N ALA A 209 3.76 18.04 -11.50
CA ALA A 209 4.82 17.15 -11.04
C ALA A 209 6.22 17.68 -11.37
N LYS A 210 6.43 18.17 -12.59
CA LYS A 210 7.72 18.76 -13.01
C LYS A 210 8.12 19.95 -12.14
N ARG A 211 7.20 20.88 -11.88
CA ARG A 211 7.48 22.08 -11.07
C ARG A 211 7.76 21.75 -9.60
N VAL A 212 7.00 20.79 -9.05
CA VAL A 212 7.17 20.34 -7.67
C VAL A 212 8.52 19.63 -7.49
N PHE A 213 8.93 18.82 -8.46
CA PHE A 213 10.25 18.19 -8.45
C PHE A 213 11.39 19.20 -8.59
N GLU A 214 11.23 20.20 -9.47
CA GLU A 214 12.20 21.28 -9.61
C GLU A 214 12.38 22.04 -8.28
N PHE A 215 11.29 22.33 -7.57
CA PHE A 215 11.35 22.89 -6.22
C PHE A 215 12.14 21.98 -5.26
N ALA A 216 11.81 20.68 -5.23
CA ALA A 216 12.43 19.70 -4.34
C ALA A 216 13.95 19.60 -4.55
N ASP A 217 14.38 19.58 -5.81
CA ASP A 217 15.79 19.44 -6.19
C ASP A 217 16.59 20.73 -5.99
N LYS A 218 15.95 21.90 -6.21
CA LYS A 218 16.57 23.22 -6.07
C LYS A 218 16.72 23.64 -4.60
N HIS A 219 15.75 23.31 -3.75
CA HIS A 219 15.71 23.69 -2.34
C HIS A 219 15.85 22.44 -1.47
N ARG A 220 17.09 21.93 -1.36
CA ARG A 220 17.36 20.64 -0.72
C ARG A 220 17.28 20.70 0.82
N GLY A 221 16.47 19.82 1.40
CA GLY A 221 16.40 19.60 2.85
C GLY A 221 15.20 18.74 3.24
N SER A 222 15.32 17.94 4.30
CA SER A 222 14.18 17.16 4.83
C SER A 222 13.15 18.07 5.48
N TYR A 223 11.86 17.86 5.21
CA TYR A 223 10.80 18.74 5.69
C TYR A 223 10.69 18.77 7.21
N SER A 224 11.01 17.65 7.87
CA SER A 224 10.99 17.53 9.33
C SER A 224 12.12 18.31 9.99
N THR A 225 13.14 18.79 9.26
CA THR A 225 14.15 19.70 9.84
C THR A 225 13.53 21.02 10.28
N GLY A 226 12.63 21.58 9.45
CA GLY A 226 11.98 22.86 9.72
C GLY A 226 10.61 22.75 10.38
N LEU A 227 9.96 21.58 10.27
CA LEU A 227 8.61 21.34 10.80
C LEU A 227 8.58 20.29 11.91
N ALA A 228 9.72 19.97 12.54
CA ALA A 228 9.84 18.87 13.51
C ALA A 228 8.76 18.94 14.60
N ALA A 229 8.48 20.12 15.13
CA ALA A 229 7.50 20.32 16.20
C ALA A 229 6.05 19.95 15.81
N ASP A 230 5.75 19.94 14.51
CA ASP A 230 4.39 19.77 13.97
C ASP A 230 4.17 18.41 13.29
N VAL A 231 5.25 17.79 12.79
CA VAL A 231 5.19 16.55 12.00
C VAL A 231 5.80 15.36 12.72
N CYS A 232 6.68 15.57 13.71
CA CYS A 232 7.22 14.52 14.56
C CYS A 232 6.44 14.43 15.88
N PRO A 233 6.29 13.23 16.46
CA PRO A 233 6.89 11.94 16.05
C PRO A 233 6.11 11.18 14.96
N TYR A 234 5.09 11.78 14.34
CA TYR A 234 4.17 11.07 13.45
C TYR A 234 4.83 10.60 12.13
N TYR A 235 5.33 11.53 11.33
CA TYR A 235 5.91 11.25 10.01
C TYR A 235 7.25 11.98 9.81
N CYS A 236 8.20 11.79 10.73
CA CYS A 236 9.54 12.35 10.54
C CYS A 236 10.21 11.79 9.28
N SER A 237 11.01 12.59 8.57
CA SER A 237 11.93 12.05 7.55
C SER A 237 13.11 11.39 8.26
N TYR A 238 13.14 10.06 8.25
CA TYR A 238 14.21 9.27 8.85
C TYR A 238 15.27 8.86 7.83
N SER A 239 14.86 8.52 6.59
CA SER A 239 15.78 8.17 5.50
C SER A 239 16.45 9.37 4.83
N GLY A 240 15.96 10.58 5.07
CA GLY A 240 16.39 11.78 4.37
C GLY A 240 15.46 12.12 3.20
N TYR A 241 16.01 12.74 2.16
CA TYR A 241 15.27 13.14 0.95
C TYR A 241 15.87 12.57 -0.35
N GLN A 242 17.01 11.88 -0.24
CA GLN A 242 17.81 11.41 -1.35
C GLN A 242 17.04 10.37 -2.16
N ASP A 243 16.39 9.46 -1.45
CA ASP A 243 15.60 8.39 -2.03
C ASP A 243 14.37 8.93 -2.77
N GLU A 244 13.72 9.98 -2.28
CA GLU A 244 12.61 10.63 -2.97
C GLU A 244 13.05 11.42 -4.21
N LEU A 245 14.23 12.06 -4.19
CA LEU A 245 14.75 12.70 -5.40
C LEU A 245 15.01 11.66 -6.50
N LEU A 246 15.58 10.51 -6.17
CA LEU A 246 15.78 9.42 -7.12
C LEU A 246 14.43 8.85 -7.59
N TRP A 247 13.50 8.62 -6.68
CA TRP A 247 12.15 8.12 -6.94
C TRP A 247 11.30 9.04 -7.81
N GLY A 248 11.27 10.34 -7.47
CA GLY A 248 10.58 11.39 -8.23
C GLY A 248 11.14 11.52 -9.64
N ALA A 249 12.48 11.49 -9.79
CA ALA A 249 13.13 11.48 -11.09
C ALA A 249 12.76 10.23 -11.90
N ALA A 250 12.71 9.05 -11.27
CA ALA A 250 12.31 7.80 -11.93
C ALA A 250 10.87 7.84 -12.45
N TRP A 251 9.94 8.37 -11.66
CA TRP A 251 8.55 8.54 -12.09
C TRP A 251 8.40 9.58 -13.21
N LEU A 252 9.09 10.71 -13.10
CA LEU A 252 9.09 11.74 -14.14
C LEU A 252 9.72 11.24 -15.43
N HIS A 253 10.80 10.47 -15.37
CA HIS A 253 11.37 9.80 -16.53
C HIS A 253 10.36 8.83 -17.15
N ARG A 254 9.72 7.97 -16.34
CA ARG A 254 8.68 7.04 -16.83
C ARG A 254 7.48 7.78 -17.43
N ALA A 255 7.15 8.96 -16.91
CA ALA A 255 6.01 9.73 -17.37
C ALA A 255 6.26 10.47 -18.67
N THR A 256 7.42 11.10 -18.77
CA THR A 256 7.78 12.02 -19.86
C THR A 256 8.58 11.36 -20.97
N LYS A 257 9.32 10.28 -20.65
CA LYS A 257 10.43 9.75 -21.45
C LYS A 257 11.51 10.80 -21.76
N SER A 258 11.59 11.87 -20.95
CA SER A 258 12.56 12.93 -21.17
C SER A 258 13.99 12.44 -20.93
N PRO A 259 14.94 12.73 -21.84
CA PRO A 259 16.36 12.49 -21.61
C PRO A 259 16.91 13.24 -20.40
N SER A 260 16.31 14.38 -20.02
CA SER A 260 16.76 15.17 -18.86
C SER A 260 16.67 14.39 -17.55
N TYR A 261 15.55 13.69 -17.30
CA TYR A 261 15.37 12.88 -16.10
C TYR A 261 16.20 11.59 -16.15
N LEU A 262 16.42 11.03 -17.35
CA LEU A 262 17.36 9.92 -17.51
C LEU A 262 18.78 10.35 -17.10
N SER A 263 19.25 11.48 -17.64
CA SER A 263 20.54 12.07 -17.29
C SER A 263 20.63 12.38 -15.79
N TYR A 264 19.57 12.95 -15.20
CA TYR A 264 19.52 13.18 -13.76
C TYR A 264 19.74 11.90 -12.95
N ILE A 265 19.05 10.81 -13.29
CA ILE A 265 19.20 9.50 -12.62
C ILE A 265 20.64 8.99 -12.77
N GLN A 266 21.22 9.07 -13.97
CA GLN A 266 22.57 8.56 -14.23
C GLN A 266 23.66 9.38 -13.53
N VAL A 267 23.50 10.70 -13.44
CA VAL A 267 24.47 11.60 -12.82
C VAL A 267 24.37 11.58 -11.30
N ASN A 268 23.15 11.57 -10.77
CA ASN A 268 22.92 11.71 -9.34
C ASN A 268 22.67 10.39 -8.62
N GLY A 269 22.42 9.28 -9.32
CA GLY A 269 21.98 8.01 -8.74
C GLY A 269 22.85 7.55 -7.57
N GLN A 270 24.16 7.51 -7.75
CA GLN A 270 25.10 7.10 -6.69
C GLN A 270 25.06 8.05 -5.48
N VAL A 271 25.06 9.37 -5.71
CA VAL A 271 25.00 10.37 -4.62
C VAL A 271 23.65 10.36 -3.90
N LEU A 272 22.60 9.93 -4.59
CA LEU A 272 21.26 9.75 -4.04
C LEU A 272 21.01 8.33 -3.51
N GLY A 273 22.07 7.57 -3.19
CA GLY A 273 21.94 6.28 -2.52
C GLY A 273 21.38 5.14 -3.38
N ALA A 274 21.50 5.20 -4.72
CA ALA A 274 20.99 4.16 -5.60
C ALA A 274 21.54 2.75 -5.31
N ASP A 275 22.73 2.64 -4.71
CA ASP A 275 23.41 1.39 -4.35
C ASP A 275 23.37 1.06 -2.84
N GLU A 276 22.76 1.91 -2.02
CA GLU A 276 22.61 1.65 -0.58
C GLU A 276 21.86 0.34 -0.31
N SER A 277 22.19 -0.32 0.80
CA SER A 277 21.52 -1.57 1.16
C SER A 277 20.31 -1.27 2.04
N ASP A 278 19.13 -1.32 1.44
CA ASP A 278 17.86 -1.19 2.14
C ASP A 278 17.15 -2.55 2.16
N ASN A 279 16.51 -2.86 3.28
CA ASN A 279 15.66 -4.04 3.39
C ASN A 279 14.20 -3.67 3.66
N THR A 280 13.83 -2.39 3.54
CA THR A 280 12.49 -1.85 3.73
C THR A 280 12.05 -0.99 2.54
N PHE A 281 10.73 -0.89 2.36
CA PHE A 281 10.11 0.04 1.42
C PHE A 281 8.79 0.51 2.03
N GLY A 282 8.58 1.82 2.12
CA GLY A 282 7.42 2.39 2.79
C GLY A 282 7.30 3.89 2.55
N TRP A 283 6.46 4.56 3.35
CA TRP A 283 6.21 6.00 3.19
C TRP A 283 7.45 6.86 3.43
N ASP A 284 8.47 6.37 4.14
CA ASP A 284 9.72 7.08 4.44
C ASP A 284 10.82 6.71 3.42
N ASN A 285 11.19 5.44 3.26
CA ASN A 285 12.27 5.04 2.35
C ASN A 285 11.76 4.44 1.01
N LYS A 286 12.19 5.02 -0.12
CA LYS A 286 11.77 4.70 -1.50
C LYS A 286 12.84 3.99 -2.33
N HIS A 287 14.06 3.82 -1.82
CA HIS A 287 15.17 3.27 -2.59
C HIS A 287 14.85 1.94 -3.29
N ALA A 288 14.30 0.97 -2.56
CA ALA A 288 13.91 -0.33 -3.12
C ALA A 288 12.87 -0.20 -4.25
N GLY A 289 11.87 0.67 -4.07
CA GLY A 289 10.88 0.98 -5.10
C GLY A 289 11.50 1.64 -6.32
N ALA A 290 12.37 2.63 -6.14
CA ALA A 290 13.08 3.33 -7.20
C ALA A 290 13.96 2.38 -8.03
N ARG A 291 14.74 1.53 -7.37
CA ARG A 291 15.59 0.52 -8.03
C ARG A 291 14.77 -0.43 -8.90
N ILE A 292 13.68 -0.98 -8.37
CA ILE A 292 12.77 -1.86 -9.14
C ILE A 292 12.12 -1.09 -10.29
N LEU A 293 11.67 0.15 -10.07
CA LEU A 293 11.05 0.98 -11.09
C LEU A 293 12.02 1.27 -12.26
N ILE A 294 13.26 1.66 -11.95
CA ILE A 294 14.31 1.99 -12.93
C ILE A 294 14.79 0.72 -13.65
N SER A 295 14.91 -0.41 -12.94
CA SER A 295 15.31 -1.70 -13.55
C SER A 295 14.40 -2.12 -14.71
N LYS A 296 13.14 -1.66 -14.73
CA LYS A 296 12.22 -1.87 -15.87
C LYS A 296 12.79 -1.31 -17.17
N SER A 297 13.42 -0.14 -17.12
CA SER A 297 14.03 0.50 -18.28
C SER A 297 15.11 -0.38 -18.90
N PHE A 298 15.90 -1.06 -18.08
CA PHE A 298 16.85 -2.07 -18.55
C PHE A 298 16.17 -3.36 -19.02
N LEU A 299 15.40 -4.02 -18.14
CA LEU A 299 14.85 -5.36 -18.35
C LEU A 299 13.80 -5.44 -19.47
N VAL A 300 13.01 -4.37 -19.64
CA VAL A 300 11.87 -4.35 -20.56
C VAL A 300 12.13 -3.41 -21.73
N GLN A 301 12.70 -2.24 -21.48
CA GLN A 301 12.90 -1.21 -22.50
C GLN A 301 14.30 -1.27 -23.15
N ARG A 302 15.17 -2.18 -22.68
CA ARG A 302 16.52 -2.44 -23.21
C ARG A 302 17.44 -1.21 -23.18
N LEU A 303 17.24 -0.33 -22.21
CA LEU A 303 18.15 0.79 -21.95
C LEU A 303 19.37 0.29 -21.15
N GLY A 304 20.43 -0.10 -21.87
CA GLY A 304 21.65 -0.68 -21.28
C GLY A 304 22.38 0.24 -20.30
N SER A 305 22.18 1.55 -20.42
CA SER A 305 22.80 2.55 -19.56
C SER A 305 22.26 2.59 -18.12
N LEU A 306 21.25 1.76 -17.80
CA LEU A 306 20.65 1.60 -16.46
C LEU A 306 20.78 0.15 -15.95
N HIS A 307 21.72 -0.63 -16.48
CA HIS A 307 21.89 -2.04 -16.12
C HIS A 307 22.20 -2.26 -14.63
N GLU A 308 22.94 -1.33 -14.00
CA GLU A 308 23.30 -1.38 -12.58
C GLU A 308 22.09 -1.44 -11.64
N TYR A 309 20.98 -0.77 -12.01
CA TYR A 309 19.74 -0.78 -11.23
C TYR A 309 19.08 -2.15 -11.15
N LYS A 310 19.39 -3.07 -12.09
CA LYS A 310 19.01 -4.48 -11.90
C LYS A 310 19.79 -5.09 -10.72
N GLY A 311 21.09 -4.84 -10.63
CA GLY A 311 21.91 -5.29 -9.52
C GLY A 311 21.42 -4.72 -8.19
N HIS A 312 21.12 -3.43 -8.13
CA HIS A 312 20.56 -2.80 -6.93
C HIS A 312 19.18 -3.36 -6.55
N ALA A 313 18.29 -3.60 -7.53
CA ALA A 313 17.01 -4.26 -7.29
C ALA A 313 17.18 -5.71 -6.81
N ASP A 314 18.15 -6.45 -7.38
CA ASP A 314 18.49 -7.81 -6.96
C ASP A 314 18.92 -7.85 -5.49
N THR A 315 19.71 -6.88 -5.01
CA THR A 315 20.14 -6.79 -3.60
C THR A 315 18.94 -6.73 -2.64
N PHE A 316 17.96 -5.88 -2.92
CA PHE A 316 16.72 -5.81 -2.11
C PHE A 316 15.93 -7.12 -2.14
N ILE A 317 15.81 -7.77 -3.30
CA ILE A 317 15.14 -9.07 -3.40
C ILE A 317 15.88 -10.12 -2.56
N CYS A 318 17.21 -10.13 -2.65
CA CYS A 318 18.05 -11.08 -1.94
C CYS A 318 18.03 -10.91 -0.42
N SER A 319 17.76 -9.71 0.08
CA SER A 319 17.59 -9.45 1.52
C SER A 319 16.25 -9.94 2.08
N MET A 320 15.29 -10.32 1.22
CA MET A 320 13.93 -10.72 1.60
C MET A 320 13.52 -12.12 1.17
N VAL A 321 14.41 -12.92 0.57
CA VAL A 321 14.06 -14.27 0.12
C VAL A 321 14.47 -15.29 1.17
N PRO A 322 13.52 -15.96 1.85
CA PRO A 322 13.81 -16.94 2.88
C PRO A 322 14.75 -18.05 2.41
N GLY A 323 15.74 -18.37 3.25
CA GLY A 323 16.66 -19.50 3.03
C GLY A 323 17.70 -19.23 1.94
N THR A 324 18.03 -17.97 1.67
CA THR A 324 19.20 -17.59 0.87
C THR A 324 20.31 -17.09 1.79
N PRO A 325 21.60 -17.19 1.41
CA PRO A 325 22.71 -16.73 2.26
C PRO A 325 22.71 -15.22 2.55
N THR A 326 21.93 -14.45 1.79
CA THR A 326 21.81 -13.00 1.88
C THR A 326 20.52 -12.54 2.56
N ASP A 327 19.70 -13.48 3.04
CA ASP A 327 18.44 -13.16 3.71
C ASP A 327 18.70 -12.40 5.02
N GLN A 328 18.07 -11.23 5.13
CA GLN A 328 18.15 -10.36 6.30
C GLN A 328 16.76 -10.12 6.92
N THR A 329 15.71 -10.69 6.33
CA THR A 329 14.33 -10.39 6.72
C THR A 329 13.84 -11.38 7.76
N GLN A 330 13.31 -10.86 8.85
CA GLN A 330 12.66 -11.71 9.85
C GLN A 330 11.28 -12.14 9.37
N TYR A 331 10.92 -13.37 9.73
CA TYR A 331 9.58 -13.91 9.52
C TYR A 331 9.04 -14.41 10.84
N THR A 332 7.76 -14.16 11.10
CA THR A 332 7.05 -14.76 12.23
C THR A 332 7.01 -16.29 12.06
N ARG A 333 6.63 -17.01 13.12
CA ARG A 333 6.49 -18.47 13.05
C ARG A 333 5.41 -18.88 12.05
N GLY A 334 4.34 -18.10 11.94
CA GLY A 334 3.29 -18.25 10.94
C GLY A 334 3.74 -17.86 9.52
N GLY A 335 4.87 -17.15 9.40
CA GLY A 335 5.50 -16.83 8.12
C GLY A 335 5.14 -15.49 7.52
N LEU A 336 4.68 -14.55 8.34
CA LEU A 336 4.53 -13.15 7.96
C LEU A 336 5.90 -12.49 7.93
N LEU A 337 6.17 -11.71 6.88
CA LEU A 337 7.32 -10.82 6.81
C LEU A 337 7.21 -9.80 7.95
N PHE A 338 8.25 -9.67 8.76
CA PHE A 338 8.24 -8.83 9.94
C PHE A 338 9.42 -7.85 9.90
N LYS A 339 9.12 -6.55 9.92
CA LYS A 339 10.10 -5.46 9.87
C LYS A 339 10.08 -4.60 11.12
N LEU A 340 8.89 -4.18 11.54
CA LEU A 340 8.67 -3.35 12.73
C LEU A 340 7.51 -3.93 13.55
N SER A 341 7.43 -3.58 14.83
CA SER A 341 6.30 -3.97 15.69
C SER A 341 5.02 -3.18 15.39
N ASP A 342 5.18 -1.88 15.11
CA ASP A 342 4.08 -1.00 14.73
C ASP A 342 3.84 -1.08 13.21
N SER A 343 2.57 -1.21 12.81
CA SER A 343 2.11 -1.04 11.44
C SER A 343 2.85 -1.92 10.42
N ASN A 344 3.27 -3.12 10.84
CA ASN A 344 4.09 -4.03 10.05
C ASN A 344 3.46 -4.38 8.68
N MET A 345 2.12 -4.38 8.59
CA MET A 345 1.39 -4.65 7.35
C MET A 345 1.74 -3.68 6.21
N GLN A 346 2.24 -2.47 6.50
CA GLN A 346 2.83 -1.61 5.46
C GLN A 346 3.89 -2.36 4.66
N TYR A 347 4.85 -2.97 5.35
CA TYR A 347 5.99 -3.64 4.71
C TYR A 347 5.56 -4.94 4.03
N VAL A 348 4.54 -5.60 4.57
CA VAL A 348 3.97 -6.82 4.00
C VAL A 348 3.33 -6.51 2.64
N THR A 349 2.47 -5.49 2.56
CA THR A 349 1.75 -5.15 1.33
C THR A 349 2.66 -4.49 0.31
N SER A 350 3.56 -3.60 0.74
CA SER A 350 4.53 -2.95 -0.14
C SER A 350 5.54 -3.94 -0.74
N SER A 351 6.06 -4.88 0.07
CA SER A 351 6.97 -5.92 -0.41
C SER A 351 6.27 -6.90 -1.33
N ALA A 352 5.04 -7.34 -1.00
CA ALA A 352 4.26 -8.20 -1.89
C ALA A 352 4.06 -7.56 -3.28
N PHE A 353 3.73 -6.26 -3.31
CA PHE A 353 3.60 -5.52 -4.55
C PHE A 353 4.92 -5.44 -5.35
N LEU A 354 6.04 -5.11 -4.68
CA LEU A 354 7.36 -5.01 -5.33
C LEU A 354 7.82 -6.38 -5.87
N LEU A 355 7.64 -7.46 -5.11
CA LEU A 355 7.96 -8.82 -5.52
C LEU A 355 7.21 -9.22 -6.80
N LEU A 356 5.91 -8.95 -6.86
CA LEU A 356 5.08 -9.23 -8.04
C LEU A 356 5.49 -8.39 -9.25
N THR A 357 5.74 -7.10 -9.01
CA THR A 357 6.17 -6.15 -10.04
C THR A 357 7.52 -6.56 -10.63
N TYR A 358 8.50 -6.89 -9.79
CA TYR A 358 9.81 -7.31 -10.25
C TYR A 358 9.78 -8.69 -10.91
N ALA A 359 8.99 -9.63 -10.40
CA ALA A 359 8.75 -10.92 -11.06
C ALA A 359 8.19 -10.75 -12.48
N LYS A 360 7.33 -9.76 -12.70
CA LYS A 360 6.83 -9.43 -14.05
C LYS A 360 7.94 -8.92 -14.96
N TYR A 361 8.82 -8.04 -14.47
CA TYR A 361 9.94 -7.50 -15.27
C TYR A 361 10.98 -8.57 -15.60
N LEU A 362 11.37 -9.39 -14.62
CA LEU A 362 12.29 -10.50 -14.81
C LEU A 362 11.75 -11.53 -15.80
N ALA A 363 10.46 -11.89 -15.71
CA ALA A 363 9.84 -12.81 -16.65
C ALA A 363 9.85 -12.27 -18.08
N PHE A 364 9.56 -10.98 -18.27
CA PHE A 364 9.63 -10.33 -19.59
C PHE A 364 11.06 -10.33 -20.15
N GLY A 365 12.05 -9.96 -19.32
CA GLY A 365 13.46 -9.95 -19.68
C GLY A 365 14.12 -11.34 -19.76
N LYS A 366 13.39 -12.41 -19.43
CA LYS A 366 13.91 -13.79 -19.28
C LYS A 366 15.11 -13.87 -18.33
N GLN A 367 15.06 -13.10 -17.25
CA GLN A 367 16.12 -13.00 -16.25
C GLN A 367 15.74 -13.69 -14.93
N THR A 368 16.75 -13.92 -14.10
CA THR A 368 16.62 -14.39 -12.71
C THR A 368 17.46 -13.50 -11.78
N VAL A 369 17.31 -13.72 -10.48
CA VAL A 369 18.12 -13.10 -9.43
C VAL A 369 19.08 -14.14 -8.84
N ARG A 370 20.32 -13.74 -8.52
CA ARG A 370 21.30 -14.60 -7.85
C ARG A 370 21.60 -14.06 -6.46
N CYS A 371 21.20 -14.79 -5.44
CA CYS A 371 21.35 -14.42 -4.03
C CYS A 371 22.35 -15.35 -3.36
N GLY A 372 23.62 -14.93 -3.25
CA GLY A 372 24.68 -15.74 -2.63
C GLY A 372 24.86 -17.12 -3.26
N GLY A 373 24.65 -17.25 -4.58
CA GLY A 373 24.69 -18.53 -5.31
C GLY A 373 23.34 -19.22 -5.47
N ALA A 374 22.31 -18.85 -4.70
CA ALA A 374 20.95 -19.35 -4.91
C ALA A 374 20.26 -18.62 -6.07
N VAL A 375 19.62 -19.37 -6.97
CA VAL A 375 18.82 -18.80 -8.06
C VAL A 375 17.39 -18.55 -7.58
N VAL A 376 16.93 -17.31 -7.70
CA VAL A 376 15.57 -16.89 -7.38
C VAL A 376 14.84 -16.56 -8.67
N THR A 377 13.79 -17.34 -8.96
CA THR A 377 13.00 -17.23 -10.19
C THR A 377 11.81 -16.29 -10.02
N PRO A 378 11.24 -15.75 -11.11
CA PRO A 378 9.98 -15.02 -11.05
C PRO A 378 8.85 -15.79 -10.35
N GLN A 379 8.80 -17.11 -10.51
CA GLN A 379 7.82 -17.97 -9.85
C GLN A 379 8.00 -18.00 -8.34
N ARG A 380 9.25 -18.06 -7.84
CA ARG A 380 9.54 -18.01 -6.40
C ARG A 380 9.11 -16.68 -5.79
N LEU A 381 9.38 -15.56 -6.47
CA LEU A 381 8.93 -14.23 -6.01
C LEU A 381 7.40 -14.13 -5.92
N ARG A 382 6.68 -14.64 -6.94
CA ARG A 382 5.21 -14.68 -6.92
C ARG A 382 4.66 -15.54 -5.78
N ALA A 383 5.30 -16.68 -5.49
CA ALA A 383 4.91 -17.55 -4.39
C ALA A 383 5.10 -16.87 -3.02
N ILE A 384 6.22 -16.15 -2.82
CA ILE A 384 6.47 -15.39 -1.59
C ILE A 384 5.42 -14.29 -1.43
N ALA A 385 5.18 -13.48 -2.47
CA ALA A 385 4.18 -12.43 -2.43
C ALA A 385 2.77 -12.96 -2.16
N ARG A 386 2.38 -14.06 -2.81
CA ARG A 386 1.10 -14.73 -2.54
C ARG A 386 1.02 -15.16 -1.07
N ARG A 387 2.06 -15.80 -0.53
CA ARG A 387 2.06 -16.24 0.88
C ARG A 387 1.80 -15.09 1.85
N GLN A 388 2.34 -13.91 1.57
CA GLN A 388 2.10 -12.71 2.38
C GLN A 388 0.65 -12.22 2.28
N VAL A 389 0.08 -12.17 1.07
CA VAL A 389 -1.33 -11.82 0.88
C VAL A 389 -2.26 -12.87 1.49
N ASP A 390 -1.96 -14.16 1.32
CA ASP A 390 -2.73 -15.25 1.92
C ASP A 390 -2.71 -15.16 3.45
N TYR A 391 -1.55 -14.84 4.05
CA TYR A 391 -1.45 -14.61 5.49
C TYR A 391 -2.35 -13.44 5.91
N LEU A 392 -2.28 -12.30 5.22
CA LEU A 392 -3.13 -11.13 5.48
C LEU A 392 -4.61 -11.49 5.41
N LEU A 393 -5.03 -12.32 4.45
CA LEU A 393 -6.43 -12.70 4.23
C LEU A 393 -6.92 -13.85 5.13
N GLY A 394 -6.06 -14.45 5.95
CA GLY A 394 -6.46 -15.40 7.00
C GLY A 394 -5.73 -16.74 7.01
N SER A 395 -4.80 -17.00 6.09
CA SER A 395 -3.91 -18.17 6.12
C SER A 395 -2.76 -17.97 7.13
N ASN A 396 -3.13 -17.75 8.39
CA ASN A 396 -2.21 -17.46 9.49
C ASN A 396 -2.61 -18.28 10.74
N PRO A 397 -1.75 -18.33 11.78
CA PRO A 397 -2.02 -19.10 12.99
C PRO A 397 -3.32 -18.73 13.71
N MET A 398 -3.82 -17.51 13.53
CA MET A 398 -5.08 -17.06 14.12
C MET A 398 -6.32 -17.47 13.31
N GLY A 399 -6.15 -17.90 12.06
CA GLY A 399 -7.25 -18.20 11.14
C GLY A 399 -8.17 -17.00 10.96
N MET A 400 -7.60 -15.79 10.88
CA MET A 400 -8.31 -14.51 10.91
C MET A 400 -7.74 -13.59 9.84
N SER A 401 -8.61 -13.02 9.01
CA SER A 401 -8.22 -11.94 8.10
C SER A 401 -7.79 -10.71 8.89
N TYR A 402 -6.79 -9.98 8.42
CA TYR A 402 -6.42 -8.65 8.90
C TYR A 402 -7.04 -7.53 8.05
N MET A 403 -7.85 -7.88 7.04
CA MET A 403 -8.70 -6.97 6.29
C MET A 403 -10.12 -6.97 6.86
N VAL A 404 -10.61 -5.81 7.28
CA VAL A 404 -11.96 -5.62 7.82
C VAL A 404 -13.02 -5.97 6.79
N GLY A 405 -13.99 -6.81 7.17
CA GLY A 405 -15.08 -7.26 6.31
C GLY A 405 -14.70 -8.35 5.30
N TYR A 406 -13.50 -8.92 5.37
CA TYR A 406 -13.08 -10.05 4.55
C TYR A 406 -13.06 -11.37 5.34
N GLY A 407 -13.60 -12.43 4.74
CA GLY A 407 -13.70 -13.74 5.39
C GLY A 407 -14.67 -13.77 6.58
N ALA A 408 -14.72 -14.93 7.27
CA ALA A 408 -15.63 -15.14 8.40
C ALA A 408 -15.13 -14.52 9.72
N ARG A 409 -13.82 -14.26 9.84
CA ARG A 409 -13.18 -13.69 11.02
C ARG A 409 -12.24 -12.57 10.58
N TYR A 410 -12.49 -11.35 11.08
CA TYR A 410 -11.74 -10.13 10.78
C TYR A 410 -11.81 -9.15 11.97
N PRO A 411 -10.96 -8.10 12.03
CA PRO A 411 -10.90 -7.18 13.16
C PRO A 411 -12.20 -6.39 13.28
N ARG A 412 -12.77 -6.31 14.48
CA ARG A 412 -14.04 -5.61 14.72
C ARG A 412 -13.86 -4.35 15.55
N ARG A 413 -12.67 -4.11 16.11
CA ARG A 413 -12.39 -3.03 17.06
C ARG A 413 -11.17 -2.23 16.61
N ILE A 414 -11.08 -1.90 15.33
CA ILE A 414 -9.96 -1.14 14.76
C ILE A 414 -9.84 0.26 15.38
N HIS A 415 -8.60 0.74 15.54
CA HIS A 415 -8.28 2.09 16.00
C HIS A 415 -8.63 3.10 14.91
N HIS A 416 -9.90 3.54 14.87
CA HIS A 416 -10.35 4.50 13.86
C HIS A 416 -11.56 5.28 14.36
N ARG A 417 -11.44 6.61 14.43
CA ARG A 417 -12.47 7.50 15.00
C ARG A 417 -13.83 7.35 14.29
N ALA A 418 -13.85 7.55 12.97
CA ALA A 418 -15.09 7.46 12.20
C ALA A 418 -15.73 6.05 12.17
N SER A 419 -14.94 4.99 12.33
CA SER A 419 -15.46 3.61 12.42
C SER A 419 -16.05 3.33 13.81
N SER A 420 -15.39 3.81 14.87
CA SER A 420 -15.73 3.52 16.27
C SER A 420 -16.86 4.36 16.84
N LEU A 421 -17.10 5.56 16.30
CA LEU A 421 -18.18 6.45 16.71
C LEU A 421 -19.44 6.23 15.84
N PRO A 422 -20.66 6.31 16.38
CA PRO A 422 -21.88 6.16 15.58
C PRO A 422 -21.94 7.26 14.51
N SER A 423 -22.28 6.89 13.26
CA SER A 423 -22.36 7.88 12.16
C SER A 423 -23.36 9.00 12.42
N VAL A 424 -23.24 10.13 11.71
CA VAL A 424 -24.21 11.24 11.79
C VAL A 424 -25.64 10.77 11.48
N ALA A 425 -25.82 9.78 10.61
CA ALA A 425 -27.14 9.21 10.32
C ALA A 425 -27.73 8.46 11.53
N ALA A 426 -26.92 7.74 12.28
CA ALA A 426 -27.36 6.98 13.46
C ALA A 426 -27.44 7.85 14.73
N HIS A 427 -26.61 8.89 14.82
CA HIS A 427 -26.58 9.83 15.93
C HIS A 427 -26.37 11.26 15.38
N PRO A 428 -27.46 11.98 15.03
CA PRO A 428 -27.37 13.30 14.40
C PRO A 428 -26.79 14.41 15.28
N GLY A 429 -26.84 14.24 16.61
CA GLY A 429 -26.22 15.16 17.55
C GLY A 429 -24.70 15.13 17.41
N ARG A 430 -24.06 16.28 17.67
CA ARG A 430 -22.60 16.41 17.67
C ARG A 430 -22.00 15.62 18.83
N ILE A 431 -20.92 14.89 18.60
CA ILE A 431 -20.13 14.20 19.62
C ILE A 431 -18.89 15.05 19.90
N GLY A 432 -18.76 15.56 21.12
CA GLY A 432 -17.62 16.40 21.49
C GLY A 432 -16.33 15.61 21.77
N CYS A 433 -15.19 16.32 21.70
CA CYS A 433 -13.83 15.81 21.84
C CYS A 433 -13.65 14.77 22.94
N SER A 434 -13.94 15.13 24.19
CA SER A 434 -13.76 14.23 25.32
C SER A 434 -14.83 13.13 25.40
N GLN A 435 -16.02 13.39 24.87
CA GLN A 435 -17.15 12.45 24.92
C GLN A 435 -16.86 11.18 24.13
N GLY A 436 -16.19 11.31 22.98
CA GLY A 436 -15.91 10.18 22.11
C GLY A 436 -14.89 9.17 22.65
N PHE A 437 -14.09 9.51 23.67
CA PHE A 437 -13.18 8.54 24.30
C PHE A 437 -13.92 7.36 24.94
N THR A 438 -15.19 7.52 25.29
CA THR A 438 -16.04 6.39 25.70
C THR A 438 -16.11 5.33 24.60
N ALA A 439 -16.16 5.75 23.33
CA ALA A 439 -16.10 4.85 22.20
C ALA A 439 -14.70 4.28 21.98
N LEU A 440 -13.61 5.00 22.28
CA LEU A 440 -12.25 4.43 22.21
C LEU A 440 -12.14 3.18 23.11
N TYR A 441 -12.56 3.28 24.37
CA TYR A 441 -12.38 2.22 25.37
C TYR A 441 -13.51 1.17 25.42
N ALA A 442 -14.56 1.33 24.61
CA ALA A 442 -15.69 0.39 24.60
C ALA A 442 -15.27 -1.04 24.15
N GLY A 443 -15.82 -2.05 24.82
CA GLY A 443 -15.61 -3.48 24.53
C GLY A 443 -16.27 -3.99 23.25
N GLY A 444 -17.29 -3.29 22.75
CA GLY A 444 -18.07 -3.69 21.58
C GLY A 444 -17.34 -3.46 20.25
N ALA A 445 -17.86 -4.10 19.20
CA ALA A 445 -17.46 -3.85 17.82
C ALA A 445 -17.72 -2.39 17.41
N ASN A 446 -16.93 -1.90 16.47
CA ASN A 446 -17.14 -0.60 15.84
C ASN A 446 -18.53 -0.55 15.15
N PRO A 447 -19.33 0.50 15.38
CA PRO A 447 -20.68 0.61 14.80
C PRO A 447 -20.66 0.77 13.28
N ASN A 448 -19.61 1.38 12.71
CA ASN A 448 -19.45 1.49 11.26
C ASN A 448 -18.32 0.56 10.79
N VAL A 449 -18.65 -0.42 9.96
CA VAL A 449 -17.66 -1.36 9.43
C VAL A 449 -16.89 -0.70 8.29
N LEU A 450 -15.62 -0.34 8.54
CA LEU A 450 -14.73 0.22 7.52
C LEU A 450 -14.22 -0.89 6.59
N VAL A 451 -15.10 -1.34 5.70
CA VAL A 451 -14.83 -2.45 4.78
C VAL A 451 -13.55 -2.20 3.97
N GLY A 452 -12.65 -3.18 3.98
CA GLY A 452 -11.40 -3.17 3.24
C GLY A 452 -10.19 -2.60 3.99
N ALA A 453 -10.37 -1.97 5.14
CA ALA A 453 -9.25 -1.50 5.96
C ALA A 453 -8.34 -2.66 6.35
N VAL A 454 -7.03 -2.51 6.11
CA VAL A 454 -6.01 -3.43 6.61
C VAL A 454 -5.35 -2.79 7.82
N VAL A 455 -5.42 -3.49 8.97
CA VAL A 455 -4.83 -3.04 10.23
C VAL A 455 -3.31 -3.24 10.24
N GLY A 456 -2.60 -2.65 11.20
CA GLY A 456 -1.15 -2.82 11.39
C GLY A 456 -0.67 -4.27 11.47
N GLY A 457 -1.49 -5.19 11.98
CA GLY A 457 -1.28 -6.63 11.93
C GLY A 457 -0.87 -7.24 13.28
N PRO A 458 -0.46 -8.52 13.31
CA PRO A 458 -0.05 -9.19 14.54
C PRO A 458 1.37 -8.84 14.96
N ASP A 459 1.68 -9.13 16.23
CA ASP A 459 3.03 -9.10 16.77
C ASP A 459 3.95 -10.19 16.15
N LEU A 460 5.23 -10.18 16.55
CA LEU A 460 6.23 -11.15 16.07
C LEU A 460 5.88 -12.62 16.43
N GLN A 461 4.97 -12.84 17.39
CA GLN A 461 4.48 -14.15 17.80
C GLN A 461 3.15 -14.53 17.13
N ASP A 462 2.76 -13.83 16.06
CA ASP A 462 1.51 -14.04 15.32
C ASP A 462 0.24 -13.80 16.18
N LYS A 463 0.32 -12.96 17.22
CA LYS A 463 -0.84 -12.61 18.06
C LYS A 463 -1.37 -11.23 17.69
N PHE A 464 -2.70 -11.11 17.65
CA PHE A 464 -3.40 -9.87 17.39
C PHE A 464 -4.59 -9.73 18.36
N PRO A 465 -4.63 -8.70 19.21
CA PRO A 465 -5.62 -8.63 20.29
C PRO A 465 -6.99 -8.07 19.87
N ASP A 466 -7.13 -7.46 18.68
CA ASP A 466 -8.33 -6.73 18.23
C ASP A 466 -8.82 -5.71 19.29
N GLN A 467 -7.95 -4.75 19.61
CA GLN A 467 -8.19 -3.74 20.64
C GLN A 467 -8.05 -2.33 20.06
N ARG A 468 -9.11 -1.54 20.24
CA ARG A 468 -9.19 -0.19 19.66
C ARG A 468 -8.13 0.77 20.19
N ASN A 469 -7.64 0.60 21.41
CA ASN A 469 -6.57 1.43 21.99
C ASN A 469 -5.16 0.94 21.65
N ASP A 470 -5.03 -0.23 21.01
CA ASP A 470 -3.77 -0.76 20.49
C ASP A 470 -3.58 -0.27 19.04
N HIS A 471 -3.18 1.00 18.91
CA HIS A 471 -3.03 1.65 17.61
C HIS A 471 -1.94 0.97 16.76
N GLU A 472 -0.83 0.55 17.37
CA GLU A 472 0.29 -0.12 16.68
C GLU A 472 -0.15 -1.30 15.80
N HIS A 473 -1.10 -2.09 16.31
CA HIS A 473 -1.57 -3.30 15.64
C HIS A 473 -2.93 -3.10 14.96
N SER A 474 -3.81 -2.27 15.52
CA SER A 474 -5.23 -2.18 15.13
C SER A 474 -5.58 -0.96 14.28
N GLU A 475 -4.64 -0.04 14.04
CA GLU A 475 -4.85 1.12 13.17
C GLU A 475 -4.65 0.75 11.69
N PRO A 476 -5.59 1.09 10.80
CA PRO A 476 -5.36 1.06 9.37
C PRO A 476 -4.82 2.41 8.86
N ALA A 477 -4.07 2.39 7.77
CA ALA A 477 -3.60 3.61 7.11
C ALA A 477 -3.62 3.50 5.57
N THR A 478 -3.71 4.63 4.87
CA THR A 478 -3.84 4.64 3.39
C THR A 478 -2.68 3.95 2.68
N TYR A 479 -1.47 4.07 3.21
CA TYR A 479 -0.27 3.50 2.61
C TYR A 479 -0.14 1.99 2.81
N ILE A 480 -0.87 1.39 3.76
CA ILE A 480 -0.96 -0.07 3.91
C ILE A 480 -1.79 -0.65 2.76
N ASN A 481 -2.93 -0.03 2.46
CA ASN A 481 -3.88 -0.50 1.45
C ASN A 481 -3.44 -0.20 0.00
N ALA A 482 -2.76 0.92 -0.24
CA ALA A 482 -2.41 1.37 -1.60
C ALA A 482 -1.63 0.35 -2.45
N PRO A 483 -0.53 -0.27 -1.98
CA PRO A 483 0.19 -1.29 -2.74
C PRO A 483 -0.59 -2.62 -2.85
N LEU A 484 -1.44 -2.93 -1.86
CA LEU A 484 -2.22 -4.16 -1.85
C LEU A 484 -3.19 -4.25 -3.03
N VAL A 485 -3.75 -3.12 -3.48
CA VAL A 485 -4.64 -3.05 -4.65
C VAL A 485 -3.98 -3.68 -5.89
N GLY A 486 -2.71 -3.36 -6.17
CA GLY A 486 -1.98 -3.92 -7.30
C GLY A 486 -1.67 -5.42 -7.13
N ALA A 487 -1.31 -5.83 -5.91
CA ALA A 487 -1.03 -7.22 -5.60
C ALA A 487 -2.28 -8.10 -5.75
N LEU A 488 -3.44 -7.65 -5.25
CA LEU A 488 -4.72 -8.33 -5.37
C LEU A 488 -5.21 -8.38 -6.82
N ALA A 489 -5.03 -7.31 -7.60
CA ALA A 489 -5.36 -7.34 -9.03
C ALA A 489 -4.55 -8.40 -9.79
N TYR A 490 -3.26 -8.53 -9.49
CA TYR A 490 -2.42 -9.57 -10.08
C TYR A 490 -2.87 -10.97 -9.66
N LEU A 491 -3.12 -11.20 -8.36
CA LEU A 491 -3.51 -12.52 -7.84
C LEU A 491 -4.90 -12.93 -8.32
N ALA A 492 -5.90 -12.06 -8.24
CA ALA A 492 -7.25 -12.33 -8.72
C ALA A 492 -7.24 -12.74 -10.20
N HIS A 493 -6.50 -12.03 -11.05
CA HIS A 493 -6.33 -12.43 -12.45
C HIS A 493 -5.58 -13.76 -12.60
N SER A 494 -4.45 -13.95 -11.92
CA SER A 494 -3.61 -15.14 -12.05
C SER A 494 -4.29 -16.43 -11.59
N TYR A 495 -5.32 -16.32 -10.75
CA TYR A 495 -6.13 -17.44 -10.25
C TYR A 495 -7.54 -17.49 -10.88
N GLY A 496 -7.76 -16.79 -12.00
CA GLY A 496 -8.98 -16.91 -12.80
C GLY A 496 -10.23 -16.27 -12.17
N GLN A 497 -10.05 -15.29 -11.27
CA GLN A 497 -11.14 -14.60 -10.57
C GLN A 497 -11.54 -13.28 -11.25
N LEU A 498 -10.83 -12.82 -12.29
CA LEU A 498 -11.09 -11.58 -13.06
C LEU A 498 -11.06 -11.79 -14.57
#